data_AF-A0A811TE54-F1
#
_entry.id   AF-A0A811TE54-F1
#
_cell.length_a   1.000
_cell.length_b   1.000
_cell.length_c   1.000
_cell.angle_alpha   90.00
_cell.angle_beta   90.00
_cell.angle_gamma   90.00
#
_symmetry.space_group_name_H-M   'P 1'
#
loop_
_entity.id
_entity.type
_entity.pdbx_description
1 polymer ?
#
loop_
_entity_poly.entity_id
_entity_poly.type
_entity_poly.pdbx_seq_one_letter_code
_entity_poly.pdbx_strand_id
1 'polypeptide(L)'
;MSKKEVFHFTVGQLVEILKSLPQDLPVLTSGYENGFENFYPPGVIKVKHETENAYYDGEFQVAGDGDEGTFDVVVFRRVVRDE
;
A
#
# COMPACT_ATOMS: atom_id res chain seq x y z
N MET A 1 20.93 -11.87 -17.31
CA MET A 1 19.90 -11.11 -16.57
C MET A 1 19.10 -12.10 -15.74
N SER A 2 18.89 -11.83 -14.44
CA SER A 2 18.03 -12.65 -13.60
C SER A 2 16.59 -12.62 -14.15
N LYS A 3 15.87 -13.74 -14.13
CA LYS A 3 14.43 -13.74 -14.44
C LYS A 3 13.75 -12.79 -13.45
N LYS A 4 13.08 -11.75 -13.97
CA LYS A 4 12.22 -10.89 -13.15
C LYS A 4 11.17 -11.78 -12.49
N GLU A 5 11.04 -11.72 -11.17
CA GLU A 5 10.01 -12.50 -10.48
C GLU A 5 8.64 -12.06 -10.98
N VAL A 6 7.88 -13.02 -11.51
CA VAL A 6 6.53 -12.77 -12.03
C VAL A 6 5.53 -12.59 -10.89
N PHE A 7 5.82 -13.13 -9.71
CA PHE A 7 5.02 -12.99 -8.48
C PHE A 7 5.95 -12.89 -7.27
N HIS A 8 5.76 -11.87 -6.43
CA HIS A 8 6.55 -11.70 -5.21
C HIS A 8 6.07 -12.58 -4.05
N PHE A 9 4.76 -12.89 -4.01
CA PHE A 9 4.16 -13.61 -2.90
C PHE A 9 3.13 -14.63 -3.38
N THR A 10 3.20 -15.83 -2.83
CA THR A 10 2.06 -16.76 -2.78
C THR A 10 1.08 -16.33 -1.68
N VAL A 11 -0.14 -16.88 -1.70
CA VAL A 11 -1.13 -16.65 -0.63
C VAL A 11 -0.57 -17.03 0.75
N GLY A 12 0.13 -18.17 0.86
CA GLY A 12 0.73 -18.60 2.13
C GLY A 12 1.77 -17.63 2.66
N GLN A 13 2.67 -17.15 1.79
CA GLN A 13 3.67 -16.15 2.17
C GLN A 13 3.02 -14.82 2.58
N LEU A 14 1.99 -14.39 1.85
CA LEU A 14 1.25 -13.18 2.19
C LEU A 14 0.59 -13.30 3.57
N VAL A 15 -0.04 -14.43 3.89
CA VAL A 15 -0.65 -14.67 5.19
C VAL A 15 0.38 -14.58 6.32
N GLU A 16 1.56 -15.17 6.15
CA GLU A 16 2.62 -15.10 7.17
C GLU A 16 3.16 -13.67 7.36
N ILE A 17 3.29 -12.91 6.26
CA ILE A 17 3.65 -11.48 6.35
C ILE A 17 2.57 -10.72 7.11
N LEU A 18 1.30 -10.90 6.75
CA LEU A 18 0.19 -10.19 7.39
C LEU A 18 0.07 -10.51 8.88
N LYS A 19 0.29 -11.76 9.30
CA LYS A 19 0.32 -12.15 10.72
C LYS A 19 1.42 -11.45 11.53
N SER A 20 2.51 -11.02 10.86
CA SER A 20 3.61 -10.32 11.52
C SER A 20 3.36 -8.82 11.74
N LEU A 21 2.36 -8.25 11.07
CA LEU A 21 1.96 -6.85 11.20
C LEU A 21 0.94 -6.65 12.34
N PRO A 22 0.72 -5.42 12.84
CA PRO A 22 -0.35 -5.16 13.79
C PRO A 22 -1.73 -5.53 13.22
N GLN A 23 -2.49 -6.36 13.94
CA GLN A 23 -3.72 -6.99 13.44
C GLN A 23 -4.97 -6.11 13.55
N ASP A 24 -4.88 -5.00 14.26
CA ASP A 24 -5.93 -4.02 14.51
C ASP A 24 -5.88 -2.82 13.56
N LEU A 25 -4.85 -2.74 12.71
CA LEU A 25 -4.73 -1.66 11.72
C LEU A 25 -5.58 -1.93 10.47
N PRO A 26 -6.17 -0.87 9.89
CA PRO A 26 -6.88 -1.00 8.63
C PRO A 26 -5.90 -1.28 7.48
N VAL A 27 -6.43 -1.89 6.41
CA VAL A 27 -5.68 -2.24 5.21
C VAL A 27 -6.11 -1.36 4.05
N LEU A 28 -5.15 -0.69 3.41
CA LEU A 28 -5.36 0.13 2.22
C LEU A 28 -4.59 -0.43 1.01
N THR A 29 -5.09 -0.15 -0.18
CA THR A 29 -4.42 -0.49 -1.45
C THR A 29 -4.11 0.80 -2.21
N SER A 30 -2.99 0.84 -2.92
CA SER A 30 -2.68 1.98 -3.79
C SER A 30 -3.69 2.05 -4.94
N GLY A 31 -4.40 3.18 -5.08
CA GLY A 31 -5.33 3.42 -6.19
C GLY A 31 -4.60 3.78 -7.49
N TYR A 32 -5.05 3.22 -8.62
CA TYR A 32 -4.79 3.72 -9.97
C TYR A 32 -5.69 2.99 -10.98
N GLU A 33 -5.92 3.60 -12.15
CA GLU A 33 -6.80 3.07 -13.19
C GLU A 33 -6.35 1.69 -13.72
N ASN A 34 -7.34 0.84 -13.98
CA ASN A 34 -7.35 -0.47 -14.66
C ASN A 34 -6.02 -1.27 -14.85
N GLY A 35 -6.07 -2.56 -14.53
CA GLY A 35 -4.95 -3.51 -14.74
C GLY A 35 -4.55 -4.25 -13.48
N PHE A 36 -3.58 -5.16 -13.60
CA PHE A 36 -3.06 -5.94 -12.47
C PHE A 36 -1.53 -5.93 -12.51
N GLU A 37 -0.92 -5.59 -11.37
CA GLU A 37 0.53 -5.55 -11.20
C GLU A 37 0.92 -6.27 -9.90
N ASN A 38 2.20 -6.66 -9.78
CA ASN A 38 2.75 -7.09 -8.50
C ASN A 38 2.74 -5.94 -7.50
N PHE A 39 2.84 -6.28 -6.21
CA PHE A 39 2.96 -5.30 -5.13
C PHE A 39 4.28 -5.50 -4.37
N TYR A 40 4.77 -4.42 -3.76
CA TYR A 40 5.88 -4.45 -2.81
C TYR A 40 5.45 -5.16 -1.51
N PRO A 41 6.38 -5.65 -0.68
CA PRO A 41 6.05 -6.15 0.66
C PRO A 41 5.09 -5.19 1.41
N PRO A 42 3.96 -5.69 1.94
CA PRO A 42 3.06 -4.89 2.77
C PRO A 42 3.81 -4.26 3.94
N GLY A 43 3.47 -3.02 4.27
CA GLY A 43 4.12 -2.29 5.35
C GLY A 43 3.19 -1.29 6.01
N VAL A 44 3.55 -0.89 7.23
CA VAL A 44 2.82 0.14 7.97
C VAL A 44 3.29 1.51 7.51
N ILE A 45 2.34 2.37 7.14
CA ILE A 45 2.61 3.79 6.86
C ILE A 45 1.61 4.65 7.64
N LYS A 46 1.97 5.91 7.84
CA LYS A 46 1.09 6.93 8.40
C LYS A 46 0.36 7.67 7.27
N VAL A 47 -0.95 7.78 7.39
CA VAL A 47 -1.80 8.46 6.40
C VAL A 47 -2.69 9.50 7.07
N LYS A 48 -3.24 10.38 6.23
CA LYS A 48 -4.37 11.26 6.55
C LYS A 48 -5.55 10.96 5.64
N HIS A 49 -6.74 11.32 6.12
CA HIS A 49 -7.99 11.19 5.38
C HIS A 49 -8.37 12.55 4.77
N GLU A 50 -8.46 12.62 3.46
CA GLU A 50 -8.69 13.85 2.69
C GLU A 50 -9.97 13.70 1.86
N THR A 51 -11.12 14.00 2.47
CA THR A 51 -12.46 13.80 1.86
C THR A 51 -12.75 14.68 0.65
N GLU A 52 -12.02 15.78 0.49
CA GLU A 52 -12.27 16.79 -0.55
C GLU A 52 -11.23 16.76 -1.69
N ASN A 53 -10.29 15.80 -1.68
CA ASN A 53 -9.17 15.88 -2.61
C ASN A 53 -9.55 15.50 -4.06
N ALA A 54 -8.78 16.05 -5.01
CA ALA A 54 -8.93 15.74 -6.41
C ALA A 54 -8.69 14.24 -6.66
N TYR A 55 -9.44 13.68 -7.61
CA TYR A 55 -9.54 12.23 -7.90
C TYR A 55 -8.20 11.47 -8.06
N TYR A 56 -7.09 12.18 -8.28
CA TYR A 56 -5.78 11.59 -8.60
C TYR A 56 -5.01 11.06 -7.38
N ASP A 57 -5.17 11.67 -6.20
CA ASP A 57 -4.41 11.29 -4.99
C ASP A 57 -5.19 10.34 -4.06
N GLY A 58 -6.48 10.14 -4.35
CA GLY A 58 -7.38 9.30 -3.56
C GLY A 58 -7.75 9.89 -2.20
N GLU A 59 -8.64 9.18 -1.51
CA GLU A 59 -9.21 9.56 -0.20
C GLU A 59 -8.18 9.50 0.95
N PHE A 60 -7.15 8.65 0.84
CA PHE A 60 -6.12 8.47 1.87
C PHE A 60 -4.73 8.77 1.32
N GLN A 61 -4.00 9.65 2.01
CA GLN A 61 -2.73 10.19 1.52
C GLN A 61 -1.63 10.00 2.55
N VAL A 62 -0.39 9.84 2.08
CA VAL A 62 0.76 9.77 2.98
C VAL A 62 0.84 11.06 3.81
N ALA A 63 0.90 10.93 5.12
CA ALA A 63 1.01 12.07 6.01
C ALA A 63 2.41 12.70 5.90
N GLY A 64 2.44 14.03 5.75
CA GLY A 64 3.63 14.85 5.87
C GLY A 64 3.84 15.39 7.28
N ASP A 65 4.97 16.08 7.47
CA ASP A 65 5.29 16.72 8.73
C ASP A 65 4.28 17.84 9.04
N GLY A 66 3.65 17.77 10.22
CA GLY A 66 2.65 18.74 10.66
C GLY A 66 1.20 18.40 10.29
N ASP A 67 0.95 17.30 9.59
CA ASP A 67 -0.42 16.84 9.32
C ASP A 67 -1.10 16.35 10.63
N GLU A 68 -2.30 16.87 10.90
CA GLU A 68 -3.15 16.47 12.02
C GLU A 68 -4.13 15.35 11.61
N GLY A 69 -4.72 14.65 12.59
CA GLY A 69 -5.71 13.60 12.31
C GLY A 69 -5.15 12.35 11.60
N THR A 70 -3.84 12.12 11.73
CA THR A 70 -3.15 11.01 11.07
C THR A 70 -3.31 9.69 11.82
N PHE A 71 -3.25 8.59 11.08
CA PHE A 71 -3.34 7.23 11.65
C PHE A 71 -2.49 6.24 10.84
N ASP A 72 -2.14 5.13 11.48
CA ASP A 72 -1.32 4.08 10.87
C ASP A 72 -2.19 3.06 10.12
N VAL A 73 -1.69 2.60 8.98
CA VAL A 73 -2.38 1.63 8.12
C VAL A 73 -1.39 0.64 7.53
N VAL A 74 -1.85 -0.57 7.23
CA VAL A 74 -1.11 -1.51 6.37
C VAL A 74 -1.41 -1.18 4.91
N VAL A 75 -0.39 -0.93 4.09
CA VAL A 75 -0.57 -0.59 2.68
C VAL A 75 -0.05 -1.67 1.74
N PHE A 76 -0.87 -1.98 0.72
CA PHE A 76 -0.48 -2.77 -0.45
C PHE A 76 -0.17 -1.82 -1.60
N ARG A 77 1.13 -1.58 -1.85
CA ARG A 77 1.60 -0.67 -2.90
C ARG A 77 1.98 -1.46 -4.15
N ARG A 78 1.40 -1.10 -5.29
CA ARG A 78 1.82 -1.62 -6.59
C ARG A 78 3.30 -1.34 -6.84
N VAL A 79 3.98 -2.27 -7.52
CA VAL A 79 5.31 -2.04 -8.06
C VAL A 79 5.16 -1.17 -9.30
N VAL A 80 5.79 0.00 -9.28
CA VAL A 80 5.87 0.86 -10.46
C VAL A 80 6.89 0.22 -11.40
N ARG A 81 6.53 0.05 -12.68
CA ARG A 81 7.53 -0.24 -13.69
C ARG A 81 8.40 0.99 -13.85
N ASP A 82 9.57 0.99 -13.23
CA ASP A 82 10.67 1.83 -13.69
C ASP A 82 10.95 1.42 -15.15
N GLU A 83 10.99 2.41 -16.06
CA GLU A 83 11.34 2.21 -17.48
C GLU A 83 12.70 1.51 -17.66
#